data_AF-A0A0F7FGE7-F1
#
_entry.id   AF-A0A0F7FGE7-F1
#
_cell.length_a   1.000
_cell.length_b   1.000
_cell.length_c   1.000
_cell.angle_alpha   90.00
_cell.angle_beta   90.00
_cell.angle_gamma   90.00
#
_symmetry.space_group_name_H-M   'P 1'
#
loop_
_entity.id
_entity.type
_entity.pdbx_description
1 polymer ?
#
loop_
_entity_poly.entity_id
_entity_poly.type
_entity_poly.pdbx_seq_one_letter_code
_entity_poly.pdbx_strand_id
1 'polypeptide(L)'
;MMLRGVLTLLLILLSITSVVYSGYASPVNVRKTIIRELDVLPGCSENTTVTVSLVFDSGFNGSLADYIAFSGDQAVSATVQPSQIVQAGSLIGLVWNKIEVQPGDSLKYSISGKNLFHVKVILEADGKTLQPDCSKGYCYATALRSHLINYTIVVEAIDDLVKKQQLPISISWSVDPLYLYPVKYSDSPQSLRESGTEVAFQWTSFMNESYRLSVVFEIRGENPWGEVLLPAPTVTISLDPRLQSSLIERYRAFTLKLLQENLGNVTSFKENVTRLRDLLYNLSTGFEEEANMLDKAAVQVDEASKAMSNAAAQISNGMEQLSKAKLSLKLGLENASAAVDKARVNLEKIRSNVSNIDLKLVEIITYLNLTGTNLTTKDIHLLLDQAEKNLTLFQSELVKVKSMIEQYSSIEAQLTQAVENMRLASLKLTLMASTLREASGRLRELAKGLRQAAELIDSSLLKVTQLLDSPAYPESFKQYNSTIFAQKTLSRTPGLEVNTELMGDVVYVSLPIVKIKRSEPQISGVSLETPARKIHAYWPLALSVIAAGVYIVMFRRRSWTSEKTSTADLANRIGILKAKLQSIEVRSHG
;
A
#
# COMPACT_ATOMS: atom_id res chain seq x y z
N MET A 1 71.79 17.71 31.89
CA MET A 1 71.10 17.74 30.57
C MET A 1 69.73 17.03 30.59
N MET A 2 69.51 15.97 31.37
CA MET A 2 68.21 15.27 31.44
C MET A 2 67.01 16.13 31.87
N LEU A 3 67.19 17.07 32.81
CA LEU A 3 66.08 17.90 33.33
C LEU A 3 65.46 18.82 32.27
N ARG A 4 66.27 19.34 31.33
CA ARG A 4 65.78 20.19 30.23
C ARG A 4 64.97 19.39 29.21
N GLY A 5 65.41 18.17 28.88
CA GLY A 5 64.70 17.28 27.95
C GLY A 5 63.32 16.86 28.47
N VAL A 6 63.22 16.54 29.76
CA VAL A 6 61.94 16.20 30.41
C VAL A 6 61.00 17.39 30.44
N LEU A 7 61.50 18.60 30.75
CA LEU A 7 60.67 19.81 30.79
C LEU A 7 60.12 20.18 29.40
N THR A 8 60.93 20.05 28.34
CA THR A 8 60.47 20.26 26.96
C THR A 8 59.47 19.21 26.52
N LEU A 9 59.66 17.93 26.90
CA LEU A 9 58.70 16.87 26.58
C LEU A 9 57.37 17.10 27.30
N LEU A 10 57.40 17.57 28.55
CA LEU A 10 56.21 17.88 29.33
C LEU A 10 55.45 19.09 28.77
N LEU A 11 56.17 20.13 28.32
CA LEU A 11 55.60 21.29 27.63
C LEU A 11 54.99 20.93 26.27
N ILE A 12 55.62 20.02 25.53
CA ILE A 12 55.08 19.49 24.28
C ILE A 12 53.84 18.61 24.54
N LEU A 13 53.86 17.77 25.59
CA LEU A 13 52.67 16.99 25.97
C LEU A 13 51.52 17.88 26.45
N LEU A 14 51.81 18.95 27.20
CA LEU A 14 50.82 19.93 27.66
C LEU A 14 50.25 20.74 26.49
N SER A 15 51.08 21.11 25.51
CA SER A 15 50.58 21.80 24.31
C SER A 15 49.76 20.88 23.42
N ILE A 16 50.18 19.62 23.21
CA ILE A 16 49.39 18.63 22.46
C ILE A 16 48.07 18.32 23.17
N THR A 17 48.07 18.14 24.49
CA THR A 17 46.83 17.89 25.25
C THR A 17 45.90 19.11 25.26
N SER A 18 46.43 20.34 25.31
CA SER A 18 45.60 21.56 25.19
C SER A 18 44.96 21.71 23.81
N VAL A 19 45.68 21.34 22.73
CA VAL A 19 45.17 21.36 21.35
C VAL A 19 44.14 20.26 21.12
N VAL A 20 44.34 19.08 21.72
CA VAL A 20 43.39 17.94 21.62
C VAL A 20 42.11 18.19 22.43
N TYR A 21 42.18 18.86 23.59
CA TYR A 21 40.99 19.20 24.38
C TYR A 21 40.19 20.39 23.81
N SER A 22 40.83 21.35 23.12
CA SER A 22 40.12 22.44 22.45
C SER A 22 39.35 22.03 21.18
N GLY A 23 39.56 20.79 20.70
CA GLY A 23 38.96 20.28 19.46
C GLY A 23 37.59 19.60 19.63
N TYR A 24 37.13 19.35 20.86
CA TYR A 24 35.85 18.69 21.13
C TYR A 24 34.94 19.61 21.95
N ALA A 25 34.50 20.71 21.34
CA ALA A 25 33.33 21.41 21.86
C ALA A 25 32.15 20.44 21.77
N SER A 26 31.60 20.03 22.91
CA SER A 26 30.38 19.20 22.92
C SER A 26 29.27 19.96 22.20
N PRO A 27 28.47 19.28 21.36
CA PRO A 27 27.41 19.94 20.61
C PRO A 27 26.43 20.62 21.57
N VAL A 28 26.00 21.83 21.22
CA VAL A 28 24.99 22.56 22.00
C VAL A 28 23.63 21.96 21.67
N ASN A 29 22.94 21.43 22.68
CA ASN A 29 21.58 20.92 22.52
C ASN A 29 20.58 22.09 22.57
N VAL A 30 19.69 22.13 21.59
CA VAL A 30 18.63 23.12 21.46
C VAL A 30 17.29 22.41 21.41
N ARG A 31 16.44 22.68 22.41
CA ARG A 31 15.06 22.18 22.45
C ARG A 31 14.14 23.15 21.74
N LYS A 32 13.52 22.69 20.66
CA LYS A 32 12.63 23.50 19.81
C LYS A 32 11.17 23.11 20.01
N THR A 33 10.33 24.09 20.30
CA THR A 33 8.87 23.92 20.38
C THR A 33 8.19 24.83 19.36
N ILE A 34 7.27 24.29 18.57
CA ILE A 34 6.50 25.01 17.56
C ILE A 34 5.02 24.94 17.94
N ILE A 35 4.40 26.11 18.10
CA ILE A 35 2.99 26.28 18.42
C ILE A 35 2.37 27.09 17.28
N ARG A 36 1.35 26.54 16.61
CA ARG A 36 0.63 27.20 15.52
C ARG A 36 -0.78 27.54 16.02
N GLU A 37 -1.06 28.81 16.23
CA GLU A 37 -2.35 29.30 16.68
C GLU A 37 -3.19 29.65 15.45
N LEU A 38 -4.26 28.90 15.21
CA LEU A 38 -5.25 29.15 14.16
C LEU A 38 -6.42 29.92 14.76
N ASP A 39 -6.54 31.20 14.43
CA ASP A 39 -7.63 32.05 14.88
C ASP A 39 -8.83 31.91 13.95
N VAL A 40 -9.95 31.41 14.49
CA VAL A 40 -11.18 31.13 13.74
C VAL A 40 -12.27 32.05 14.24
N LEU A 41 -12.50 33.16 13.53
CA LEU A 41 -13.63 34.05 13.80
C LEU A 41 -14.77 33.78 12.79
N PRO A 42 -16.00 33.50 13.25
CA PRO A 42 -17.15 33.30 12.36
C PRO A 42 -17.35 34.50 11.43
N GLY A 43 -17.19 34.27 10.11
CA GLY A 43 -17.35 35.31 9.08
C GLY A 43 -16.08 36.08 8.71
N CYS A 44 -14.92 35.78 9.30
CA CYS A 44 -13.63 36.37 8.93
C CYS A 44 -12.70 35.33 8.28
N SER A 45 -11.65 35.79 7.61
CA SER A 45 -10.58 34.93 7.10
C SER A 45 -9.79 34.34 8.26
N GLU A 46 -9.59 33.02 8.24
CA GLU A 46 -8.72 32.31 9.19
C GLU A 46 -7.28 32.83 9.06
N ASN A 47 -6.63 33.09 10.20
CA ASN A 47 -5.23 33.47 10.23
C ASN A 47 -4.46 32.51 11.14
N THR A 48 -3.26 32.11 10.72
CA THR A 48 -2.39 31.26 11.52
C THR A 48 -1.19 32.06 11.98
N THR A 49 -0.89 32.01 13.27
CA THR A 49 0.33 32.56 13.85
C THR A 49 1.21 31.42 14.32
N VAL A 50 2.47 31.37 13.90
CA VAL A 50 3.43 30.33 14.29
C VAL A 50 4.41 30.92 15.28
N THR A 51 4.33 30.47 16.52
CA THR A 51 5.23 30.85 17.61
C THR A 51 6.23 29.73 17.85
N VAL A 52 7.51 30.07 17.81
CA VAL A 52 8.62 29.13 18.00
C VAL A 52 9.43 29.55 19.21
N SER A 53 9.78 28.57 20.05
CA SER A 53 10.65 28.76 21.21
C SER A 53 11.84 27.82 21.10
N LEU A 54 13.05 28.38 21.09
CA LEU A 54 14.31 27.67 21.14
C LEU A 54 14.91 27.82 22.53
N VAL A 55 15.10 26.71 23.25
CA VAL A 55 15.68 26.69 24.59
C VAL A 55 17.05 26.02 24.53
N PHE A 56 18.08 26.71 25.01
CA PHE A 56 19.46 26.25 24.94
C PHE A 56 19.87 25.60 26.27
N ASP A 57 20.37 24.37 26.23
CA ASP A 57 20.79 23.65 27.43
C ASP A 57 22.16 24.12 27.95
N SER A 58 22.97 24.73 27.09
CA SER A 58 24.26 25.34 27.42
C SER A 58 24.42 26.68 26.73
N GLY A 59 25.38 27.48 27.19
CA GLY A 59 25.65 28.79 26.59
C GLY A 59 26.11 28.66 25.14
N PHE A 60 25.61 29.54 24.28
CA PHE A 60 25.95 29.56 22.85
C PHE A 60 26.44 30.94 22.45
N ASN A 61 27.61 31.01 21.83
CA ASN A 61 28.16 32.23 21.24
C ASN A 61 28.53 31.97 19.78
N GLY A 62 27.74 32.49 18.84
CA GLY A 62 27.95 32.21 17.42
C GLY A 62 26.80 32.69 16.53
N SER A 63 26.84 32.28 15.26
CA SER A 63 25.75 32.50 14.31
C SER A 63 24.86 31.28 14.22
N LEU A 64 23.55 31.50 14.19
CA LEU A 64 22.52 30.46 14.23
C LEU A 64 21.55 30.65 13.06
N ALA A 65 21.03 29.56 12.51
CA ALA A 65 19.92 29.58 11.57
C ALA A 65 18.84 28.59 12.04
N ASP A 66 17.60 29.04 12.17
CA ASP A 66 16.46 28.16 12.47
C ASP A 66 15.51 28.07 11.28
N TYR A 67 15.13 26.85 10.90
CA TYR A 67 14.23 26.61 9.76
C TYR A 67 12.83 26.22 10.23
N ILE A 68 11.80 26.82 9.62
CA ILE A 68 10.39 26.55 9.92
C ILE A 68 9.64 26.20 8.63
N ALA A 69 8.75 25.21 8.70
CA ALA A 69 7.86 24.81 7.61
C ALA A 69 6.48 25.45 7.77
N PHE A 70 5.73 25.52 6.67
CA PHE A 70 4.35 26.04 6.64
C PHE A 70 4.22 27.48 7.20
N SER A 71 5.22 28.31 6.93
CA SER A 71 5.23 29.74 7.24
C SER A 71 4.82 30.57 6.02
N GLY A 72 4.19 31.72 6.23
CA GLY A 72 3.83 32.69 5.21
C GLY A 72 4.86 33.82 5.06
N ASP A 73 4.66 34.67 4.05
CA ASP A 73 5.62 35.72 3.62
C ASP A 73 5.55 37.04 4.43
N GLN A 74 5.10 36.98 5.68
CA GLN A 74 4.82 38.19 6.47
C GLN A 74 5.94 38.51 7.50
N ALA A 75 5.82 39.68 8.13
CA ALA A 75 6.79 40.23 9.07
C ALA A 75 7.01 39.31 10.30
N VAL A 76 8.27 39.21 10.74
CA VAL A 76 8.68 38.40 11.89
C VAL A 76 8.72 39.28 13.13
N SER A 77 8.12 38.80 14.21
CA SER A 77 8.25 39.36 15.56
C SER A 77 9.15 38.46 16.38
N ALA A 78 10.22 38.97 16.99
CA ALA A 78 11.16 38.15 17.75
C ALA A 78 11.68 38.87 19.00
N THR A 79 12.02 38.11 20.05
CA THR A 79 12.68 38.65 21.24
C THR A 79 14.04 39.25 20.88
N VAL A 80 14.76 38.58 19.98
CA VAL A 80 15.97 39.10 19.33
C VAL A 80 15.70 39.09 17.82
N GLN A 81 15.75 40.26 17.20
CA GLN A 81 15.46 40.38 15.77
C GLN A 81 16.49 39.60 14.93
N PRO A 82 16.04 38.76 13.98
CA PRO A 82 16.94 38.03 13.09
C PRO A 82 17.69 39.01 12.19
N SER A 83 18.96 38.70 11.91
CA SER A 83 19.79 39.48 11.00
C SER A 83 19.36 39.31 9.53
N GLN A 84 18.85 38.12 9.18
CA GLN A 84 18.39 37.82 7.84
C GLN A 84 17.27 36.78 7.86
N ILE A 85 16.35 36.90 6.92
CA ILE A 85 15.34 35.88 6.60
C ILE A 85 15.73 35.27 5.24
N VAL A 86 15.86 33.96 5.16
CA VAL A 86 16.29 33.21 3.98
C VAL A 86 15.21 32.20 3.61
N GLN A 87 14.84 32.12 2.34
CA GLN A 87 13.95 31.07 1.86
C GLN A 87 14.79 29.87 1.39
N ALA A 88 14.51 28.68 1.93
CA ALA A 88 15.22 27.44 1.60
C ALA A 88 14.20 26.37 1.18
N GLY A 89 13.82 26.38 -0.11
CA GLY A 89 12.75 25.51 -0.61
C GLY A 89 11.40 25.88 0.00
N SER A 90 10.74 24.92 0.65
CA SER A 90 9.47 25.10 1.37
C SER A 90 9.63 25.61 2.81
N LEU A 91 10.87 25.89 3.24
CA LEU A 91 11.20 26.35 4.60
C LEU A 91 11.59 27.83 4.59
N ILE A 92 11.23 28.53 5.66
CA ILE A 92 11.78 29.85 5.97
C ILE A 92 12.87 29.67 7.04
N GLY A 93 14.04 30.21 6.77
CA GLY A 93 15.21 30.22 7.65
C GLY A 93 15.41 31.59 8.27
N LEU A 94 15.41 31.66 9.60
CA LEU A 94 15.73 32.87 10.35
C LEU A 94 17.18 32.79 10.83
N VAL A 95 17.98 33.78 10.46
CA VAL A 95 19.42 33.78 10.72
C VAL A 95 19.75 34.88 11.72
N TRP A 96 20.42 34.51 12.81
CA TRP A 96 20.99 35.45 13.75
C TRP A 96 22.52 35.39 13.68
N ASN A 97 23.15 36.54 13.48
CA ASN A 97 24.60 36.66 13.44
C ASN A 97 25.13 37.09 14.81
N LYS A 98 26.14 36.38 15.33
CA LYS A 98 26.84 36.72 16.58
C LYS A 98 25.89 36.89 17.77
N ILE A 99 25.07 35.90 18.04
CA ILE A 99 24.25 35.85 19.25
C ILE A 99 25.05 35.29 20.41
N GLU A 100 24.78 35.82 21.60
CA GLU A 100 25.25 35.29 22.87
C GLU A 100 24.03 34.91 23.70
N VAL A 101 23.94 33.64 24.06
CA VAL A 101 22.80 33.03 24.76
C VAL A 101 23.34 32.30 25.99
N GLN A 102 22.74 32.50 27.16
CA GLN A 102 23.12 31.82 28.39
C GLN A 102 22.36 30.50 28.56
N PRO A 103 22.85 29.56 29.38
CA PRO A 103 22.12 28.33 29.69
C PRO A 103 20.72 28.63 30.25
N GLY A 104 19.68 28.05 29.65
CA GLY A 104 18.29 28.25 30.05
C GLY A 104 17.61 29.48 29.42
N ASP A 105 18.34 30.32 28.69
CA ASP A 105 17.73 31.38 27.90
C ASP A 105 16.87 30.79 26.77
N SER A 106 15.82 31.53 26.41
CA SER A 106 14.92 31.15 25.32
C SER A 106 14.89 32.23 24.23
N LEU A 107 15.18 31.82 23.00
CA LEU A 107 14.97 32.66 21.83
C LEU A 107 13.58 32.36 21.27
N LYS A 108 12.72 33.38 21.25
CA LYS A 108 11.33 33.24 20.83
C LYS A 108 11.05 34.14 19.64
N TYR A 109 10.37 33.59 18.65
CA TYR A 109 9.89 34.38 17.52
C TYR A 109 8.51 33.91 17.09
N SER A 110 7.81 34.79 16.39
CA SER A 110 6.49 34.60 15.84
C SER A 110 6.47 35.07 14.39
N ILE A 111 5.90 34.26 13.51
CA ILE A 111 5.76 34.53 12.08
C ILE A 111 4.37 34.09 11.64
N SER A 112 3.77 34.75 10.66
CA SER A 112 2.52 34.27 10.08
C SER A 112 2.70 32.89 9.46
N GLY A 113 1.74 32.01 9.68
CA GLY A 113 1.68 30.64 9.17
C GLY A 113 0.79 30.51 7.94
N LYS A 114 1.03 29.46 7.18
CA LYS A 114 0.05 28.95 6.22
C LYS A 114 -1.06 28.25 7.00
N ASN A 115 -2.33 28.51 6.65
CA ASN A 115 -3.44 27.76 7.21
C ASN A 115 -3.33 26.29 6.76
N LEU A 116 -3.29 25.37 7.72
CA LEU A 116 -3.23 23.92 7.48
C LEU A 116 -4.58 23.24 7.60
N PHE A 117 -5.51 23.88 8.30
CA PHE A 117 -6.84 23.38 8.59
C PHE A 117 -7.87 24.48 8.34
N HIS A 118 -9.04 24.07 7.86
CA HIS A 118 -10.26 24.86 7.86
C HIS A 118 -11.13 24.39 9.04
N VAL A 119 -11.60 25.33 9.85
CA VAL A 119 -12.41 24.99 11.03
C VAL A 119 -13.75 25.70 10.95
N LYS A 120 -14.81 24.90 11.02
CA LYS A 120 -16.18 25.38 10.98
C LYS A 120 -16.91 25.05 12.27
N VAL A 121 -17.48 26.07 12.88
CA VAL A 121 -18.38 25.93 14.04
C VAL A 121 -19.82 26.10 13.57
N ILE A 122 -20.67 25.14 13.91
CA ILE A 122 -22.11 25.16 13.63
C ILE A 122 -22.84 25.13 14.96
N LEU A 123 -23.70 26.13 15.15
CA LEU A 123 -24.53 26.28 16.35
C LEU A 123 -25.99 26.06 15.98
N GLU A 124 -26.70 25.26 16.76
CA GLU A 124 -28.15 25.08 16.61
C GLU A 124 -28.83 25.16 17.98
N ALA A 125 -29.96 25.84 18.06
CA ALA A 125 -30.82 25.85 19.24
C ALA A 125 -32.15 25.17 18.92
N ASP A 126 -32.49 24.12 19.66
CA ASP A 126 -33.70 23.30 19.45
C ASP A 126 -33.94 22.92 17.97
N GLY A 127 -32.86 22.58 17.26
CA GLY A 127 -32.88 22.18 15.84
C GLY A 127 -32.86 23.32 14.82
N LYS A 128 -32.77 24.58 15.23
CA LYS A 128 -32.63 25.75 14.33
C LYS A 128 -31.21 26.29 14.36
N THR A 129 -30.59 26.45 13.18
CA THR A 129 -29.23 27.01 13.06
C THR A 129 -29.19 28.46 13.52
N LEU A 130 -28.21 28.78 14.37
CA LEU A 130 -27.92 30.12 14.86
C LEU A 130 -26.83 30.77 14.01
N GLN A 131 -26.99 32.05 13.70
CA GLN A 131 -25.94 32.88 13.10
C GLN A 131 -25.43 33.85 14.16
N PRO A 132 -24.26 33.59 14.78
CA PRO A 132 -23.68 34.50 15.75
C PRO A 132 -23.14 35.77 15.07
N ASP A 133 -23.40 36.92 15.67
CA ASP A 133 -22.74 38.19 15.34
C ASP A 133 -21.47 38.33 16.18
N CYS A 134 -20.32 38.37 15.51
CA CYS A 134 -19.00 38.46 16.15
C CYS A 134 -18.33 39.83 15.97
N SER A 135 -19.06 40.85 15.50
CA SER A 135 -18.53 42.18 15.17
C SER A 135 -17.87 42.94 16.33
N LYS A 136 -18.16 42.56 17.59
CA LYS A 136 -17.69 43.25 18.81
C LYS A 136 -16.53 42.56 19.53
N GLY A 137 -15.86 41.62 18.86
CA GLY A 137 -14.75 40.84 19.45
C GLY A 137 -15.19 39.69 20.35
N TYR A 138 -16.50 39.46 20.48
CA TYR A 138 -17.12 38.26 21.04
C TYR A 138 -18.31 37.89 20.18
N CYS A 139 -18.66 36.60 20.15
CA CYS A 139 -19.78 36.11 19.36
C CYS A 139 -21.06 36.12 20.18
N TYR A 140 -22.12 36.70 19.63
CA TYR A 140 -23.43 36.79 20.27
C TYR A 140 -24.51 36.23 19.36
N ALA A 141 -25.37 35.35 19.88
CA ALA A 141 -26.50 34.79 19.17
C ALA A 141 -27.79 34.92 20.00
N THR A 142 -28.94 34.99 19.34
CA THR A 142 -30.24 35.07 20.02
C THR A 142 -31.02 33.78 19.78
N ALA A 143 -31.42 33.12 20.87
CA ALA A 143 -32.19 31.88 20.86
C ALA A 143 -33.22 31.92 22.00
N LEU A 144 -34.32 32.64 21.76
CA LEU A 144 -35.32 32.88 22.81
C LEU A 144 -35.98 31.57 23.25
N ARG A 145 -36.04 31.35 24.57
CA ARG A 145 -36.65 30.18 25.22
C ARG A 145 -36.07 28.82 24.78
N SER A 146 -34.86 28.79 24.22
CA SER A 146 -34.26 27.51 23.84
C SER A 146 -33.94 26.65 25.07
N HIS A 147 -34.05 25.33 24.94
CA HIS A 147 -33.68 24.40 26.01
C HIS A 147 -32.38 23.65 25.71
N LEU A 148 -32.14 23.37 24.43
CA LEU A 148 -30.97 22.63 23.97
C LEU A 148 -30.13 23.47 23.01
N ILE A 149 -28.82 23.40 23.16
CA ILE A 149 -27.84 23.96 22.23
C ILE A 149 -27.00 22.82 21.69
N ASN A 150 -27.04 22.59 20.38
CA ASN A 150 -26.10 21.72 19.69
C ASN A 150 -24.92 22.55 19.18
N TYR A 151 -23.72 22.19 19.63
CA TYR A 151 -22.47 22.76 19.16
C TYR A 151 -21.71 21.71 18.36
N THR A 152 -21.50 21.97 17.08
CA THR A 152 -20.75 21.08 16.19
C THR A 152 -19.48 21.77 15.71
N ILE A 153 -18.34 21.14 15.93
CA ILE A 153 -17.03 21.53 15.37
C ILE A 153 -16.74 20.58 14.23
N VAL A 154 -16.36 21.15 13.08
CA VAL A 154 -15.79 20.41 11.96
C VAL A 154 -14.40 20.97 11.69
N VAL A 155 -13.39 20.11 11.72
CA VAL A 155 -12.00 20.43 11.39
C VAL A 155 -11.67 19.67 10.11
N GLU A 156 -11.19 20.37 9.08
CA GLU A 156 -10.83 19.77 7.79
C GLU A 156 -9.39 20.18 7.44
N ALA A 157 -8.53 19.21 7.14
CA ALA A 157 -7.20 19.49 6.62
C ALA A 157 -7.31 20.08 5.21
N ILE A 158 -6.59 21.17 4.93
CA ILE A 158 -6.57 21.82 3.60
C ILE A 158 -5.26 21.60 2.85
N ASP A 159 -4.14 21.40 3.55
CA ASP A 159 -2.83 21.17 2.94
C ASP A 159 -2.66 19.72 2.45
N ASP A 160 -2.10 19.52 1.26
CA ASP A 160 -1.99 18.21 0.60
C ASP A 160 -1.09 17.21 1.34
N LEU A 161 -0.06 17.70 2.06
CA LEU A 161 0.80 16.83 2.88
C LEU A 161 0.08 16.38 4.14
N VAL A 162 -0.69 17.30 4.75
CA VAL A 162 -1.44 17.12 6.00
C VAL A 162 -2.67 16.23 5.79
N LYS A 163 -3.43 16.45 4.71
CA LYS A 163 -4.64 15.68 4.33
C LYS A 163 -4.40 14.17 4.28
N LYS A 164 -3.23 13.75 3.80
CA LYS A 164 -2.88 12.33 3.60
C LYS A 164 -2.38 11.64 4.87
N GLN A 165 -2.39 12.31 6.02
CA GLN A 165 -1.95 11.76 7.30
C GLN A 165 -3.11 11.56 8.26
N GLN A 166 -2.96 10.58 9.14
CA GLN A 166 -3.82 10.46 10.32
C GLN A 166 -3.24 11.31 11.45
N LEU A 167 -3.92 12.39 11.80
CA LEU A 167 -3.40 13.39 12.74
C LEU A 167 -4.08 13.24 14.11
N PRO A 168 -3.30 13.13 15.20
CA PRO A 168 -3.87 13.14 16.54
C PRO A 168 -4.57 14.48 16.80
N ILE A 169 -5.84 14.41 17.20
CA ILE A 169 -6.66 15.56 17.58
C ILE A 169 -7.16 15.36 19.01
N SER A 170 -7.05 16.40 19.83
CA SER A 170 -7.59 16.45 21.18
C SER A 170 -8.48 17.67 21.30
N ILE A 171 -9.70 17.48 21.78
CA ILE A 171 -10.64 18.54 22.11
C ILE A 171 -10.88 18.49 23.61
N SER A 172 -10.60 19.58 24.30
CA SER A 172 -10.88 19.75 25.73
C SER A 172 -11.92 20.83 25.91
N TRP A 173 -12.91 20.58 26.76
CA TRP A 173 -13.98 21.53 27.01
C TRP A 173 -14.35 21.57 28.49
N SER A 174 -14.12 22.72 29.13
CA SER A 174 -14.59 22.98 30.49
C SER A 174 -15.93 23.69 30.46
N VAL A 175 -16.91 23.20 31.21
CA VAL A 175 -18.25 23.80 31.34
C VAL A 175 -18.71 23.82 32.80
N ASP A 176 -19.45 24.86 33.17
CA ASP A 176 -20.11 24.95 34.48
C ASP A 176 -21.47 24.24 34.42
N PRO A 177 -21.65 23.09 35.12
CA PRO A 177 -22.86 22.28 35.09
C PRO A 177 -24.09 23.00 35.69
N LEU A 178 -23.91 24.12 36.41
CA LEU A 178 -25.01 24.95 36.91
C LEU A 178 -25.73 25.68 35.77
N TYR A 179 -25.01 26.04 34.71
CA TYR A 179 -25.56 26.79 33.57
C TYR A 179 -25.75 25.92 32.33
N LEU A 180 -24.79 25.06 32.03
CA LEU A 180 -24.79 24.20 30.85
C LEU A 180 -24.31 22.79 31.21
N TYR A 181 -25.08 21.78 30.83
CA TYR A 181 -24.65 20.40 30.99
C TYR A 181 -24.78 19.62 29.68
N PRO A 182 -23.72 18.96 29.21
CA PRO A 182 -23.81 18.16 28.00
C PRO A 182 -24.63 16.88 28.25
N VAL A 183 -25.69 16.71 27.46
CA VAL A 183 -26.65 15.60 27.57
C VAL A 183 -26.50 14.56 26.47
N LYS A 184 -25.88 14.94 25.34
CA LYS A 184 -25.64 14.03 24.22
C LYS A 184 -24.36 14.42 23.49
N TYR A 185 -23.65 13.41 22.99
CA TYR A 185 -22.41 13.56 22.25
C TYR A 185 -22.49 12.73 20.96
N SER A 186 -21.83 13.17 19.89
CA SER A 186 -21.56 12.32 18.73
C SER A 186 -20.59 11.20 19.09
N ASP A 187 -19.53 11.55 19.81
CA ASP A 187 -18.51 10.64 20.35
C ASP A 187 -18.46 10.76 21.87
N SER A 188 -18.38 9.64 22.58
CA SER A 188 -18.26 9.66 24.04
C SER A 188 -16.88 10.18 24.46
N PRO A 189 -16.79 11.09 25.45
CA PRO A 189 -15.51 11.59 25.95
C PRO A 189 -14.70 10.46 26.61
N GLN A 190 -13.39 10.43 26.39
CA GLN A 190 -12.50 9.44 27.03
C GLN A 190 -12.16 9.81 28.48
N SER A 191 -12.25 11.09 28.84
CA SER A 191 -12.01 11.54 30.22
C SER A 191 -13.01 12.64 30.60
N LEU A 192 -13.47 12.56 31.84
CA LEU A 192 -14.27 13.56 32.53
C LEU A 192 -13.58 13.87 33.85
N ARG A 193 -13.32 15.16 34.10
CA ARG A 193 -12.64 15.62 35.32
C ARG A 193 -13.39 16.79 35.92
N GLU A 194 -13.70 16.69 37.20
CA GLU A 194 -14.28 17.79 37.95
C GLU A 194 -13.14 18.65 38.52
N SER A 195 -13.19 19.96 38.25
CA SER A 195 -12.20 20.93 38.70
C SER A 195 -12.92 22.11 39.34
N GLY A 196 -13.11 22.03 40.66
CA GLY A 196 -13.88 23.04 41.40
C GLY A 196 -15.36 23.01 41.02
N THR A 197 -15.85 24.09 40.44
CA THR A 197 -17.24 24.21 39.96
C THR A 197 -17.41 23.79 38.51
N GLU A 198 -16.33 23.54 37.77
CA GLU A 198 -16.40 23.18 36.35
C GLU A 198 -16.16 21.68 36.13
N VAL A 199 -16.75 21.17 35.06
CA VAL A 199 -16.50 19.82 34.57
C VAL A 199 -15.80 19.92 33.22
N ALA A 200 -14.59 19.37 33.15
CA ALA A 200 -13.78 19.28 31.96
C ALA A 200 -13.99 17.94 31.26
N PHE A 201 -14.33 18.00 29.98
CA PHE A 201 -14.52 16.87 29.09
C PHE A 201 -13.36 16.83 28.09
N GLN A 202 -12.80 15.64 27.86
CA GLN A 202 -11.71 15.46 26.90
C GLN A 202 -12.06 14.39 25.86
N TRP A 203 -11.96 14.77 24.60
CA TRP A 203 -12.03 13.89 23.44
C TRP A 203 -10.65 13.78 22.80
N THR A 204 -10.14 12.57 22.62
CA THR A 204 -8.89 12.30 21.90
C THR A 204 -9.17 11.32 20.77
N SER A 205 -8.83 11.68 19.54
CA SER A 205 -9.06 10.86 18.36
C SER A 205 -7.97 11.06 17.30
N PHE A 206 -8.12 10.39 16.16
CA PHE A 206 -7.31 10.61 14.97
C PHE A 206 -8.20 11.14 13.85
N MET A 207 -7.82 12.29 13.32
CA MET A 207 -8.43 12.91 12.13
C MET A 207 -7.85 12.28 10.87
N ASN A 208 -8.71 11.88 9.94
CA ASN A 208 -8.34 11.45 8.60
C ASN A 208 -9.05 12.36 7.59
N GLU A 209 -8.33 13.34 7.05
CA GLU A 209 -8.84 14.48 6.27
C GLU A 209 -9.78 15.42 7.04
N SER A 210 -10.78 14.90 7.76
CA SER A 210 -11.70 15.69 8.57
C SER A 210 -12.03 15.02 9.90
N TYR A 211 -12.45 15.84 10.88
CA TYR A 211 -12.96 15.40 12.17
C TYR A 211 -14.19 16.22 12.55
N ARG A 212 -15.23 15.55 13.06
CA ARG A 212 -16.49 16.20 13.46
C ARG A 212 -16.87 15.78 14.89
N LEU A 213 -17.00 16.76 15.77
CA LEU A 213 -17.53 16.57 17.12
C LEU A 213 -18.81 17.39 17.29
N SER A 214 -19.91 16.75 17.72
CA SER A 214 -21.17 17.41 18.05
C SER A 214 -21.52 17.13 19.51
N VAL A 215 -21.78 18.19 20.26
CA VAL A 215 -22.17 18.12 21.68
C VAL A 215 -23.46 18.90 21.87
N VAL A 216 -24.46 18.24 22.45
CA VAL A 216 -25.73 18.86 22.79
C VAL A 216 -25.73 19.18 24.27
N PHE A 217 -25.86 20.47 24.58
CA PHE A 217 -25.96 21.00 25.92
C PHE A 217 -27.41 21.27 26.28
N GLU A 218 -27.78 20.87 27.49
CA GLU A 218 -28.98 21.32 28.18
C GLU A 218 -28.68 22.62 28.93
N ILE A 219 -29.49 23.64 28.69
CA ILE A 219 -29.43 24.91 29.41
C ILE A 219 -30.15 24.73 30.75
N ARG A 220 -29.41 24.82 31.85
CA ARG A 220 -29.93 24.68 33.23
C ARG A 220 -30.09 26.00 33.96
N GLY A 221 -29.30 26.99 33.59
CA GLY A 221 -29.29 28.31 34.24
C GLY A 221 -28.97 29.42 33.26
N GLU A 222 -29.31 30.65 33.65
CA GLU A 222 -28.99 31.88 32.93
C GLU A 222 -28.34 32.87 33.89
N ASN A 223 -27.51 33.76 33.35
CA ASN A 223 -27.03 34.89 34.12
C ASN A 223 -28.13 35.97 34.30
N PRO A 224 -27.93 37.00 35.15
CA PRO A 224 -28.92 38.06 35.38
C PRO A 224 -29.35 38.86 34.13
N TRP A 225 -28.55 38.79 33.06
CA TRP A 225 -28.84 39.45 31.78
C TRP A 225 -29.66 38.58 30.81
N GLY A 226 -30.06 37.37 31.23
CA GLY A 226 -30.81 36.42 30.40
C GLY A 226 -29.94 35.73 29.35
N GLU A 227 -28.63 35.65 29.60
CA GLU A 227 -27.64 35.07 28.70
C GLU A 227 -27.05 33.79 29.27
N VAL A 228 -26.71 32.88 28.36
CA VAL A 228 -25.98 31.65 28.65
C VAL A 228 -24.62 31.76 27.98
N LEU A 229 -23.56 31.51 28.75
CA LEU A 229 -22.18 31.54 28.25
C LEU A 229 -21.80 30.15 27.75
N LEU A 230 -21.50 30.03 26.46
CA LEU A 230 -20.92 28.83 25.89
C LEU A 230 -19.41 29.00 25.80
N PRO A 231 -18.63 28.37 26.69
CA PRO A 231 -17.17 28.51 26.66
C PRO A 231 -16.60 27.89 25.39
N ALA A 232 -15.49 28.43 24.91
CA ALA A 232 -14.82 27.90 23.73
C ALA A 232 -14.06 26.61 24.07
N PRO A 233 -14.26 25.51 23.31
CA PRO A 233 -13.43 24.33 23.46
C PRO A 233 -12.00 24.59 22.96
N THR A 234 -11.03 24.02 23.65
CA THR A 234 -9.63 24.01 23.19
C THR A 234 -9.44 22.83 22.24
N VAL A 235 -9.14 23.11 20.97
CA VAL A 235 -8.82 22.07 19.97
C VAL A 235 -7.32 22.09 19.71
N THR A 236 -6.70 20.93 19.82
CA THR A 236 -5.26 20.74 19.65
C THR A 236 -5.01 19.62 18.65
N ILE A 237 -4.24 19.89 17.60
CA ILE A 237 -3.88 18.93 16.56
C ILE A 237 -2.36 18.77 16.56
N SER A 238 -1.86 17.56 16.76
CA SER A 238 -0.42 17.31 16.74
C SER A 238 0.06 17.06 15.31
N LEU A 239 1.09 17.78 14.91
CA LEU A 239 1.82 17.54 13.66
C LEU A 239 3.05 16.65 13.86
N ASP A 240 3.24 16.08 15.06
CA ASP A 240 4.42 15.27 15.36
C ASP A 240 4.38 13.90 14.64
N PRO A 241 5.30 13.62 13.71
CA PRO A 241 5.35 12.34 12.99
C PRO A 241 5.65 11.16 13.92
N ARG A 242 6.24 11.38 15.11
CA ARG A 242 6.52 10.32 16.09
C ARG A 242 5.24 9.65 16.61
N LEU A 243 4.17 10.42 16.76
CA LEU A 243 2.88 9.88 17.18
C LEU A 243 2.28 9.02 16.07
N GLN A 244 2.39 9.44 14.82
CA GLN A 244 1.92 8.69 13.66
C GLN A 244 2.72 7.41 13.44
N SER A 245 4.05 7.47 13.55
CA SER A 245 4.90 6.27 13.45
C SER A 245 4.54 5.26 14.53
N SER A 246 4.28 5.71 15.77
CA SER A 246 3.86 4.82 16.86
C SER A 246 2.52 4.12 16.58
N LEU A 247 1.58 4.78 15.89
CA LEU A 247 0.31 4.16 15.48
C LEU A 247 0.54 3.11 14.40
N ILE A 248 1.33 3.45 13.38
CA ILE A 248 1.69 2.52 12.30
C ILE A 248 2.35 1.27 12.89
N GLU A 249 3.26 1.45 13.84
CA GLU A 249 3.91 0.35 14.56
C GLU A 249 2.93 -0.47 15.40
N ARG A 250 1.97 0.16 16.10
CA ARG A 250 0.92 -0.56 16.85
C ARG A 250 0.01 -1.36 15.93
N TYR A 251 -0.44 -0.78 14.81
CA TYR A 251 -1.25 -1.50 13.82
C TYR A 251 -0.48 -2.66 13.22
N ARG A 252 0.82 -2.47 12.93
CA ARG A 252 1.70 -3.54 12.48
C ARG A 252 1.82 -4.63 13.53
N ALA A 253 2.10 -4.29 14.78
CA ALA A 253 2.22 -5.24 15.88
C ALA A 253 0.91 -6.02 16.10
N PHE A 254 -0.24 -5.35 16.05
CA PHE A 254 -1.56 -5.98 16.09
C PHE A 254 -1.77 -6.94 14.91
N THR A 255 -1.45 -6.51 13.69
CA THR A 255 -1.57 -7.33 12.49
C THR A 255 -0.65 -8.55 12.56
N LEU A 256 0.59 -8.38 13.02
CA LEU A 256 1.53 -9.47 13.23
C LEU A 256 1.04 -10.44 14.30
N LYS A 257 0.47 -9.92 15.40
CA LYS A 257 -0.12 -10.75 16.45
C LYS A 257 -1.33 -11.53 15.92
N LEU A 258 -2.21 -10.90 15.17
CA LEU A 258 -3.38 -11.56 14.56
C LEU A 258 -2.95 -12.59 13.50
N LEU A 259 -1.89 -12.32 12.74
CA LEU A 259 -1.28 -13.29 11.84
C LEU A 259 -0.66 -14.45 12.62
N GLN A 260 0.02 -14.19 13.73
CA GLN A 260 0.59 -15.24 14.59
C GLN A 260 -0.49 -16.11 15.25
N GLU A 261 -1.58 -15.51 15.72
CA GLU A 261 -2.69 -16.21 16.34
C GLU A 261 -3.45 -17.10 15.34
N ASN A 262 -3.59 -16.65 14.09
CA ASN A 262 -4.32 -17.39 13.05
C ASN A 262 -3.45 -18.36 12.24
N LEU A 263 -2.16 -18.07 12.06
CA LEU A 263 -1.25 -18.84 11.20
C LEU A 263 -0.12 -19.54 11.97
N GLY A 264 -0.04 -19.34 13.29
CA GLY A 264 1.03 -19.87 14.13
C GLY A 264 2.36 -19.13 13.92
N ASN A 265 3.46 -19.87 13.76
CA ASN A 265 4.77 -19.27 13.50
C ASN A 265 4.81 -18.68 12.08
N VAL A 266 4.76 -17.35 11.97
CA VAL A 266 4.75 -16.61 10.69
C VAL A 266 5.97 -16.92 9.82
N THR A 267 7.12 -17.23 10.43
CA THR A 267 8.32 -17.66 9.69
C THR A 267 8.11 -19.05 9.07
N SER A 268 7.54 -19.98 9.82
CA SER A 268 7.19 -21.32 9.31
C SER A 268 6.08 -21.27 8.25
N PHE A 269 5.12 -20.36 8.39
CA PHE A 269 4.11 -20.11 7.37
C PHE A 269 4.75 -19.61 6.07
N LYS A 270 5.65 -18.60 6.15
CA LYS A 270 6.40 -18.10 4.98
C LYS A 270 7.18 -19.22 4.29
N GLU A 271 7.90 -20.05 5.04
CA GLU A 271 8.64 -21.19 4.49
C GLU A 271 7.72 -22.22 3.82
N ASN A 272 6.62 -22.60 4.47
CA ASN A 272 5.67 -23.58 3.93
C ASN A 272 4.98 -23.08 2.66
N VAL A 273 4.57 -21.80 2.63
CA VAL A 273 3.94 -21.19 1.45
C VAL A 273 4.95 -21.02 0.30
N THR A 274 6.21 -20.71 0.62
CA THR A 274 7.29 -20.68 -0.38
C THR A 274 7.51 -22.07 -0.98
N ARG A 275 7.56 -23.12 -0.16
CA ARG A 275 7.65 -24.52 -0.64
C ARG A 275 6.46 -24.93 -1.49
N LEU A 276 5.25 -24.52 -1.11
CA LEU A 276 4.03 -24.77 -1.90
C LEU A 276 4.10 -24.10 -3.27
N ARG A 277 4.52 -22.82 -3.32
CA ARG A 277 4.76 -22.11 -4.58
C ARG A 277 5.76 -22.85 -5.46
N ASP A 278 6.90 -23.24 -4.91
CA ASP A 278 7.94 -23.94 -5.66
C ASP A 278 7.43 -25.28 -6.19
N LEU A 279 6.65 -26.00 -5.38
CA LEU A 279 5.98 -27.23 -5.79
C LEU A 279 5.00 -27.00 -6.94
N LEU A 280 4.23 -25.91 -6.93
CA LEU A 280 3.31 -25.56 -8.01
C LEU A 280 4.05 -25.20 -9.32
N TYR A 281 5.16 -24.47 -9.25
CA TYR A 281 6.01 -24.20 -10.44
C TYR A 281 6.62 -25.48 -11.00
N ASN A 282 7.10 -26.37 -10.13
CA ASN A 282 7.66 -27.65 -10.55
C ASN A 282 6.59 -28.55 -11.18
N LEU A 283 5.39 -28.64 -10.60
CA LEU A 283 4.26 -29.38 -11.18
C LEU A 283 3.81 -28.78 -12.51
N SER A 284 3.74 -27.45 -12.63
CA SER A 284 3.44 -26.76 -13.89
C SER A 284 4.43 -27.16 -14.99
N THR A 285 5.72 -27.16 -14.66
CA THR A 285 6.78 -27.54 -15.61
C THR A 285 6.68 -29.02 -15.99
N GLY A 286 6.48 -29.92 -15.03
CA GLY A 286 6.31 -31.35 -15.29
C GLY A 286 5.08 -31.66 -16.16
N PHE A 287 3.95 -30.97 -15.96
CA PHE A 287 2.78 -31.16 -16.82
C PHE A 287 2.97 -30.61 -18.24
N GLU A 288 3.74 -29.53 -18.41
CA GLU A 288 4.09 -29.02 -19.74
C GLU A 288 5.01 -29.99 -20.49
N GLU A 289 5.98 -30.59 -19.79
CA GLU A 289 6.84 -31.63 -20.35
C GLU A 289 6.04 -32.88 -20.77
N GLU A 290 5.14 -33.35 -19.91
CA GLU A 290 4.24 -34.47 -20.20
C GLU A 290 3.32 -34.16 -21.39
N ALA A 291 2.76 -32.96 -21.44
CA ALA A 291 1.96 -32.51 -22.58
C ALA A 291 2.75 -32.55 -23.90
N ASN A 292 4.01 -32.14 -23.88
CA ASN A 292 4.89 -32.20 -25.05
C ASN A 292 5.23 -33.64 -25.45
N MET A 293 5.38 -34.55 -24.50
CA MET A 293 5.57 -35.98 -24.79
C MET A 293 4.33 -36.59 -25.44
N LEU A 294 3.13 -36.28 -24.93
CA LEU A 294 1.87 -36.73 -25.53
C LEU A 294 1.66 -36.20 -26.94
N ASP A 295 2.03 -34.95 -27.21
CA ASP A 295 1.91 -34.35 -28.54
C ASP A 295 2.88 -35.02 -29.54
N LYS A 296 4.12 -35.29 -29.12
CA LYS A 296 5.09 -36.06 -29.93
C LYS A 296 4.59 -37.48 -30.19
N ALA A 297 4.03 -38.16 -29.19
CA ALA A 297 3.43 -39.47 -29.35
C ALA A 297 2.24 -39.43 -30.33
N ALA A 298 1.40 -38.40 -30.26
CA ALA A 298 0.30 -38.21 -31.20
C ALA A 298 0.77 -38.05 -32.65
N VAL A 299 1.87 -37.32 -32.88
CA VAL A 299 2.47 -37.19 -34.22
C VAL A 299 2.96 -38.54 -34.73
N GLN A 300 3.70 -39.32 -33.92
CA GLN A 300 4.18 -40.64 -34.31
C GLN A 300 3.03 -41.61 -34.62
N VAL A 301 1.96 -41.57 -33.82
CA VAL A 301 0.76 -42.40 -34.03
C VAL A 301 0.02 -41.99 -35.31
N ASP A 302 -0.05 -40.70 -35.64
CA ASP A 302 -0.66 -40.19 -36.87
C ASP A 302 0.15 -40.60 -38.12
N GLU A 303 1.48 -40.54 -38.04
CA GLU A 303 2.38 -41.04 -39.08
C GLU A 303 2.22 -42.55 -39.29
N ALA A 304 2.15 -43.33 -38.21
CA ALA A 304 1.90 -44.77 -38.27
C ALA A 304 0.53 -45.08 -38.90
N SER A 305 -0.50 -44.31 -38.56
CA SER A 305 -1.83 -44.43 -39.18
C SER A 305 -1.77 -44.21 -40.69
N LYS A 306 -1.11 -43.14 -41.14
CA LYS A 306 -0.93 -42.83 -42.58
C LYS A 306 -0.15 -43.93 -43.29
N ALA A 307 0.93 -44.43 -42.69
CA ALA A 307 1.71 -45.53 -43.23
C ALA A 307 0.86 -46.79 -43.40
N MET A 308 0.05 -47.15 -42.39
CA MET A 308 -0.87 -48.29 -42.47
C MET A 308 -1.95 -48.11 -43.53
N SER A 309 -2.55 -46.92 -43.64
CA SER A 309 -3.54 -46.62 -44.66
C SER A 309 -2.94 -46.71 -46.08
N ASN A 310 -1.73 -46.19 -46.27
CA ASN A 310 -1.03 -46.26 -47.55
C ASN A 310 -0.65 -47.70 -47.89
N ALA A 311 -0.18 -48.49 -46.93
CA ALA A 311 0.11 -49.91 -47.12
C ALA A 311 -1.16 -50.70 -47.51
N ALA A 312 -2.29 -50.45 -46.83
CA ALA A 312 -3.58 -51.05 -47.16
C ALA A 312 -4.02 -50.71 -48.59
N ALA A 313 -3.87 -49.44 -49.01
CA ALA A 313 -4.19 -49.00 -50.37
C ALA A 313 -3.28 -49.65 -51.42
N GLN A 314 -1.97 -49.75 -51.16
CA GLN A 314 -1.02 -50.40 -52.06
C GLN A 314 -1.31 -51.90 -52.21
N ILE A 315 -1.61 -52.61 -51.12
CA ILE A 315 -2.00 -54.02 -51.16
C ILE A 315 -3.31 -54.18 -51.93
N SER A 316 -4.31 -53.34 -51.68
CA SER A 316 -5.59 -53.36 -52.41
C SER A 316 -5.40 -53.16 -53.92
N ASN A 317 -4.56 -52.20 -54.33
CA ASN A 317 -4.25 -51.97 -55.73
C ASN A 317 -3.49 -53.16 -56.36
N GLY A 318 -2.53 -53.74 -55.63
CA GLY A 318 -1.80 -54.93 -56.05
C GLY A 318 -2.71 -56.15 -56.22
N MET A 319 -3.68 -56.32 -55.32
CA MET A 319 -4.71 -57.36 -55.43
C MET A 319 -5.57 -57.18 -56.68
N GLU A 320 -5.98 -55.96 -57.02
CA GLU A 320 -6.75 -55.68 -58.24
C GLU A 320 -5.95 -56.08 -59.51
N GLN A 321 -4.66 -55.75 -59.55
CA GLN A 321 -3.78 -56.12 -60.66
C GLN A 321 -3.60 -57.64 -60.75
N LEU A 322 -3.40 -58.31 -59.61
CA LEU A 322 -3.26 -59.76 -59.56
C LEU A 322 -4.58 -60.47 -59.95
N SER A 323 -5.74 -59.91 -59.59
CA SER A 323 -7.05 -60.45 -59.98
C SER A 323 -7.24 -60.40 -61.51
N LYS A 324 -6.84 -59.29 -62.14
CA LYS A 324 -6.77 -59.17 -63.61
C LYS A 324 -5.81 -60.20 -64.22
N ALA A 325 -4.63 -60.40 -63.63
CA ALA A 325 -3.66 -61.39 -64.09
C ALA A 325 -4.19 -62.84 -63.97
N LYS A 326 -4.88 -63.17 -62.86
CA LYS A 326 -5.54 -64.46 -62.64
C LYS A 326 -6.59 -64.75 -63.72
N LEU A 327 -7.43 -63.77 -64.07
CA LEU A 327 -8.43 -63.92 -65.14
C LEU A 327 -7.77 -64.22 -66.49
N SER A 328 -6.72 -63.47 -66.83
CA SER A 328 -5.94 -63.69 -68.07
C SER A 328 -5.25 -65.07 -68.10
N LEU A 329 -4.66 -65.50 -66.97
CA LEU A 329 -4.04 -66.81 -66.83
C LEU A 329 -5.05 -67.94 -66.94
N LYS A 330 -6.25 -67.79 -66.36
CA LYS A 330 -7.33 -68.78 -66.45
C LYS A 330 -7.79 -68.97 -67.90
N LEU A 331 -8.01 -67.87 -68.64
CA LEU A 331 -8.35 -67.92 -70.06
C LEU A 331 -7.23 -68.56 -70.90
N GLY A 332 -5.96 -68.20 -70.62
CA GLY A 332 -4.80 -68.80 -71.28
C GLY A 332 -4.67 -70.31 -71.01
N LEU A 333 -4.95 -70.74 -69.77
CA LEU A 333 -4.92 -72.13 -69.35
C LEU A 333 -6.04 -72.96 -70.02
N GLU A 334 -7.25 -72.43 -70.09
CA GLU A 334 -8.39 -73.07 -70.78
C GLU A 334 -8.08 -73.28 -72.27
N ASN A 335 -7.52 -72.27 -72.94
CA ASN A 335 -7.08 -72.36 -74.34
C ASN A 335 -5.94 -73.37 -74.54
N ALA A 336 -4.95 -73.37 -73.64
CA ALA A 336 -3.81 -74.30 -73.70
C ALA A 336 -4.24 -75.75 -73.43
N SER A 337 -5.14 -75.98 -72.47
CA SER A 337 -5.71 -77.30 -72.19
C SER A 337 -6.46 -77.84 -73.41
N ALA A 338 -7.33 -77.02 -74.03
CA ALA A 338 -8.06 -77.42 -75.23
C ALA A 338 -7.12 -77.73 -76.41
N ALA A 339 -6.01 -77.00 -76.55
CA ALA A 339 -5.00 -77.26 -77.58
C ALA A 339 -4.23 -78.57 -77.33
N VAL A 340 -3.86 -78.86 -76.08
CA VAL A 340 -3.21 -80.12 -75.67
C VAL A 340 -4.15 -81.30 -75.89
N ASP A 341 -5.42 -81.19 -75.50
CA ASP A 341 -6.42 -82.25 -75.73
C ASP A 341 -6.62 -82.51 -77.23
N LYS A 342 -6.70 -81.46 -78.04
CA LYS A 342 -6.78 -81.57 -79.51
C LYS A 342 -5.52 -82.20 -80.11
N ALA A 343 -4.34 -81.84 -79.62
CA ALA A 343 -3.07 -82.41 -80.05
C ALA A 343 -2.97 -83.90 -79.69
N ARG A 344 -3.45 -84.29 -78.50
CA ARG A 344 -3.51 -85.68 -78.04
C ARG A 344 -4.44 -86.52 -78.90
N VAL A 345 -5.66 -86.04 -79.18
CA VAL A 345 -6.60 -86.71 -80.09
C VAL A 345 -6.01 -86.88 -81.49
N ASN A 346 -5.30 -85.87 -81.99
CA ASN A 346 -4.63 -85.96 -83.30
C ASN A 346 -3.45 -86.95 -83.27
N LEU A 347 -2.67 -86.99 -82.19
CA LEU A 347 -1.55 -87.91 -82.02
C LEU A 347 -2.04 -89.36 -81.90
N GLU A 348 -3.14 -89.60 -81.18
CA GLU A 348 -3.81 -90.91 -81.11
C GLU A 348 -4.31 -91.36 -82.50
N LYS A 349 -4.90 -90.46 -83.29
CA LYS A 349 -5.29 -90.73 -84.69
C LYS A 349 -4.10 -91.07 -85.58
N ILE A 350 -2.98 -90.36 -85.43
CA ILE A 350 -1.75 -90.64 -86.17
C ILE A 350 -1.19 -92.00 -85.75
N ARG A 351 -1.14 -92.29 -84.45
CA ARG A 351 -0.69 -93.58 -83.90
C ARG A 351 -1.54 -94.75 -84.40
N SER A 352 -2.87 -94.62 -84.37
CA SER A 352 -3.77 -95.65 -84.92
C SER A 352 -3.59 -95.86 -86.41
N ASN A 353 -3.28 -94.78 -87.15
CA ASN A 353 -2.99 -94.87 -88.58
C ASN A 353 -1.62 -95.52 -88.86
N VAL A 354 -0.59 -95.21 -88.06
CA VAL A 354 0.74 -95.86 -88.15
C VAL A 354 0.65 -97.35 -87.79
N SER A 355 -0.11 -97.74 -86.76
CA SER A 355 -0.36 -99.15 -86.44
C SER A 355 -1.19 -99.87 -87.51
N ASN A 356 -2.09 -99.17 -88.21
CA ASN A 356 -2.77 -99.71 -89.40
C ASN A 356 -1.83 -99.82 -90.62
N ILE A 357 -0.77 -99.00 -90.67
CA ILE A 357 0.29 -99.11 -91.68
C ILE A 357 1.19 -100.31 -91.36
N ASP A 358 1.52 -100.62 -90.10
CA ASP A 358 2.26 -101.84 -89.72
C ASP A 358 1.61 -103.14 -90.23
N LEU A 359 0.28 -103.22 -90.23
CA LEU A 359 -0.44 -104.39 -90.75
C LEU A 359 -0.46 -104.48 -92.29
N LYS A 360 -0.27 -103.36 -93.01
CA LYS A 360 -0.26 -103.33 -94.48
C LYS A 360 1.14 -103.24 -95.10
N LEU A 361 2.12 -102.75 -94.36
CA LEU A 361 3.50 -102.60 -94.86
C LEU A 361 4.27 -103.92 -94.83
N VAL A 362 4.00 -104.82 -93.87
CA VAL A 362 4.61 -106.16 -93.83
C VAL A 362 4.12 -107.01 -95.02
N GLU A 363 2.84 -106.89 -95.42
CA GLU A 363 2.30 -107.59 -96.59
C GLU A 363 2.83 -107.03 -97.92
N ILE A 364 3.01 -105.70 -98.03
CA ILE A 364 3.47 -105.02 -99.25
C ILE A 364 5.00 -105.13 -99.44
N ILE A 365 5.81 -105.12 -98.37
CA ILE A 365 7.28 -105.25 -98.48
C ILE A 365 7.70 -106.65 -98.93
N THR A 366 6.95 -107.72 -98.59
CA THR A 366 7.15 -109.05 -99.17
C THR A 366 6.70 -109.18 -100.63
N TYR A 367 5.81 -108.30 -101.12
CA TYR A 367 5.30 -108.36 -102.50
C TYR A 367 6.08 -107.47 -103.50
N LEU A 368 6.89 -106.50 -103.02
CA LEU A 368 7.46 -105.47 -103.89
C LEU A 368 8.98 -105.28 -103.87
N ASN A 369 9.79 -106.19 -103.31
CA ASN A 369 11.26 -106.28 -103.48
C ASN A 369 11.98 -104.96 -103.92
N LEU A 370 11.88 -103.91 -103.11
CA LEU A 370 12.46 -102.60 -103.39
C LEU A 370 13.29 -102.16 -102.19
N THR A 371 14.61 -102.23 -102.37
CA THR A 371 15.61 -101.55 -101.55
C THR A 371 15.49 -100.03 -101.71
N GLY A 372 15.40 -99.31 -100.59
CA GLY A 372 15.88 -97.92 -100.50
C GLY A 372 14.86 -96.88 -100.03
N THR A 373 14.67 -96.78 -98.72
CA THR A 373 14.71 -95.55 -97.87
C THR A 373 14.02 -95.85 -96.54
N ASN A 374 14.79 -96.39 -95.60
CA ASN A 374 14.32 -96.67 -94.25
C ASN A 374 14.40 -95.39 -93.39
N LEU A 375 13.38 -94.52 -93.48
CA LEU A 375 12.80 -94.03 -92.22
C LEU A 375 12.05 -95.23 -91.67
N THR A 376 12.67 -95.92 -90.71
CA THR A 376 12.04 -97.12 -90.18
C THR A 376 10.79 -96.72 -89.41
N THR A 377 9.76 -97.57 -89.40
CA THR A 377 8.60 -97.42 -88.51
C THR A 377 9.02 -97.18 -87.06
N LYS A 378 10.20 -97.70 -86.68
CA LYS A 378 10.89 -97.45 -85.42
C LYS A 378 11.23 -95.96 -85.15
N ASP A 379 11.65 -95.19 -86.15
CA ASP A 379 11.96 -93.77 -86.03
C ASP A 379 10.69 -92.91 -85.87
N ILE A 380 9.60 -93.30 -86.54
CA ILE A 380 8.28 -92.66 -86.41
C ILE A 380 7.68 -92.96 -85.02
N HIS A 381 7.81 -94.19 -84.53
CA HIS A 381 7.41 -94.55 -83.17
C HIS A 381 8.21 -93.77 -82.12
N LEU A 382 9.53 -93.61 -82.31
CA LEU A 382 10.37 -92.82 -81.40
C LEU A 382 9.93 -91.34 -81.35
N LEU A 383 9.59 -90.74 -82.49
CA LEU A 383 9.10 -89.36 -82.56
C LEU A 383 7.69 -89.21 -81.94
N LEU A 384 6.81 -90.19 -82.13
CA LEU A 384 5.48 -90.22 -81.50
C LEU A 384 5.56 -90.40 -79.99
N ASP A 385 6.43 -91.29 -79.51
CA ASP A 385 6.69 -91.47 -78.09
C ASP A 385 7.31 -90.20 -77.48
N GLN A 386 8.19 -89.50 -78.21
CA GLN A 386 8.75 -88.23 -77.78
C GLN A 386 7.71 -87.10 -77.75
N ALA A 387 6.79 -87.06 -78.72
CA ALA A 387 5.67 -86.10 -78.74
C ALA A 387 4.64 -86.38 -77.64
N GLU A 388 4.33 -87.65 -77.34
CA GLU A 388 3.48 -88.06 -76.21
C GLU A 388 4.15 -87.73 -74.87
N LYS A 389 5.45 -87.97 -74.74
CA LYS A 389 6.24 -87.55 -73.56
C LYS A 389 6.23 -86.03 -73.39
N ASN A 390 6.32 -85.27 -74.48
CA ASN A 390 6.23 -83.81 -74.42
C ASN A 390 4.81 -83.34 -74.05
N LEU A 391 3.75 -83.95 -74.58
CA LEU A 391 2.36 -83.62 -74.22
C LEU A 391 2.05 -83.95 -72.76
N THR A 392 2.52 -85.09 -72.26
CA THR A 392 2.36 -85.45 -70.84
C THR A 392 3.13 -84.52 -69.92
N LEU A 393 4.34 -84.09 -70.31
CA LEU A 393 5.07 -83.01 -69.62
C LEU A 393 4.28 -81.70 -69.63
N PHE A 394 3.79 -81.25 -70.79
CA PHE A 394 2.96 -80.04 -70.89
C PHE A 394 1.69 -80.13 -70.04
N GLN A 395 1.01 -81.27 -70.04
CA GLN A 395 -0.19 -81.48 -69.23
C GLN A 395 0.12 -81.47 -67.73
N SER A 396 1.27 -82.02 -67.32
CA SER A 396 1.74 -81.94 -65.93
C SER A 396 2.03 -80.50 -65.50
N GLU A 397 2.60 -79.68 -66.39
CA GLU A 397 2.83 -78.25 -66.12
C GLU A 397 1.51 -77.46 -66.08
N LEU A 398 0.53 -77.77 -66.95
CA LEU A 398 -0.80 -77.15 -66.89
C LEU A 398 -1.52 -77.47 -65.57
N VAL A 399 -1.39 -78.70 -65.06
CA VAL A 399 -1.93 -79.08 -63.75
C VAL A 399 -1.25 -78.31 -62.61
N LYS A 400 0.06 -78.08 -62.68
CA LYS A 400 0.79 -77.23 -61.72
C LYS A 400 0.34 -75.76 -61.79
N VAL A 401 0.15 -75.22 -62.99
CA VAL A 401 -0.36 -73.84 -63.16
C VAL A 401 -1.79 -73.72 -62.62
N LYS A 402 -2.64 -74.73 -62.84
CA LYS A 402 -3.99 -74.78 -62.28
C LYS A 402 -3.97 -74.77 -60.74
N SER A 403 -3.12 -75.60 -60.12
CA SER A 403 -3.01 -75.63 -58.66
C SER A 403 -2.45 -74.32 -58.10
N MET A 404 -1.54 -73.63 -58.82
CA MET A 404 -1.08 -72.29 -58.45
C MET A 404 -2.21 -71.24 -58.49
N ILE A 405 -3.11 -71.31 -59.48
CA ILE A 405 -4.30 -70.42 -59.57
C ILE A 405 -5.28 -70.69 -58.42
N GLU A 406 -5.42 -71.94 -57.99
CA GLU A 406 -6.24 -72.31 -56.82
C GLU A 406 -5.60 -71.86 -55.50
N GLN A 407 -4.28 -71.98 -55.35
CA GLN A 407 -3.56 -71.42 -54.20
C GLN A 407 -3.67 -69.89 -54.14
N TYR A 408 -3.71 -69.23 -55.29
CA TYR A 408 -3.88 -67.78 -55.39
C TYR A 408 -5.20 -67.28 -54.79
N SER A 409 -6.32 -68.02 -54.91
CA SER A 409 -7.60 -67.59 -54.32
C SER A 409 -7.57 -67.57 -52.78
N SER A 410 -6.80 -68.47 -52.17
CA SER A 410 -6.55 -68.49 -50.73
C SER A 410 -5.71 -67.28 -50.30
N ILE A 411 -4.68 -66.92 -51.08
CA ILE A 411 -3.85 -65.74 -50.85
C ILE A 411 -4.66 -64.44 -51.00
N GLU A 412 -5.54 -64.37 -52.00
CA GLU A 412 -6.46 -63.25 -52.24
C GLU A 412 -7.38 -62.99 -51.04
N ALA A 413 -7.95 -64.05 -50.44
CA ALA A 413 -8.77 -63.96 -49.24
C ALA A 413 -7.97 -63.45 -48.02
N GLN A 414 -6.74 -63.98 -47.82
CA GLN A 414 -5.85 -63.55 -46.74
C GLN A 414 -5.43 -62.08 -46.88
N LEU A 415 -5.12 -61.63 -48.09
CA LEU A 415 -4.75 -60.24 -48.37
C LEU A 415 -5.95 -59.30 -48.18
N THR A 416 -7.17 -59.71 -48.56
CA THR A 416 -8.39 -58.93 -48.31
C THR A 416 -8.59 -58.69 -46.82
N GLN A 417 -8.44 -59.74 -46.01
CA GLN A 417 -8.55 -59.64 -44.56
C GLN A 417 -7.44 -58.78 -43.95
N ALA A 418 -6.20 -58.88 -44.46
CA ALA A 418 -5.09 -58.05 -44.04
C ALA A 418 -5.33 -56.56 -44.34
N VAL A 419 -5.89 -56.23 -45.51
CA VAL A 419 -6.25 -54.85 -45.89
C VAL A 419 -7.29 -54.27 -44.94
N GLU A 420 -8.37 -54.99 -44.64
CA GLU A 420 -9.39 -54.48 -43.72
C GLU A 420 -8.87 -54.34 -42.28
N ASN A 421 -8.04 -55.27 -41.83
CA ASN A 421 -7.35 -55.17 -40.54
C ASN A 421 -6.42 -53.94 -40.47
N MET A 422 -5.67 -53.66 -41.53
CA MET A 422 -4.81 -52.46 -41.62
C MET A 422 -5.62 -51.17 -41.64
N ARG A 423 -6.77 -51.15 -42.32
CA ARG A 423 -7.68 -50.00 -42.36
C ARG A 423 -8.30 -49.72 -40.99
N LEU A 424 -8.75 -50.77 -40.30
CA LEU A 424 -9.27 -50.68 -38.92
C LEU A 424 -8.17 -50.24 -37.94
N ALA A 425 -6.94 -50.74 -38.09
CA ALA A 425 -5.81 -50.32 -37.27
C ALA A 425 -5.46 -48.85 -37.49
N SER A 426 -5.44 -48.38 -38.74
CA SER A 426 -5.24 -46.96 -39.07
C SER A 426 -6.30 -46.07 -38.40
N LEU A 427 -7.58 -46.41 -38.50
CA LEU A 427 -8.66 -45.67 -37.84
C LEU A 427 -8.47 -45.57 -36.31
N LYS A 428 -8.08 -46.69 -35.67
CA LYS A 428 -7.79 -46.72 -34.23
C LYS A 428 -6.59 -45.85 -33.86
N LEU A 429 -5.54 -45.85 -34.67
CA LEU A 429 -4.37 -44.99 -34.47
C LEU A 429 -4.74 -43.51 -34.63
N THR A 430 -5.54 -43.15 -35.64
CA THR A 430 -6.01 -41.76 -35.79
C THR A 430 -6.83 -41.29 -34.58
N LEU A 431 -7.72 -42.15 -34.04
CA LEU A 431 -8.44 -41.84 -32.80
C LEU A 431 -7.48 -41.66 -31.62
N MET A 432 -6.50 -42.55 -31.48
CA MET A 432 -5.49 -42.48 -30.43
C MET A 432 -4.66 -41.18 -30.52
N ALA A 433 -4.24 -40.77 -31.71
CA ALA A 433 -3.55 -39.50 -31.94
C ALA A 433 -4.42 -38.30 -31.52
N SER A 434 -5.71 -38.32 -31.83
CA SER A 434 -6.65 -37.28 -31.38
C SER A 434 -6.75 -37.24 -29.85
N THR A 435 -6.89 -38.39 -29.19
CA THR A 435 -6.99 -38.45 -27.72
C THR A 435 -5.71 -37.99 -27.02
N LEU A 436 -4.54 -38.30 -27.59
CA LEU A 436 -3.24 -37.85 -27.08
C LEU A 436 -3.07 -36.33 -27.20
N ARG A 437 -3.53 -35.73 -28.31
CA ARG A 437 -3.54 -34.26 -28.47
C ARG A 437 -4.49 -33.57 -27.50
N GLU A 438 -5.67 -34.15 -27.28
CA GLU A 438 -6.62 -33.61 -26.30
C GLU A 438 -6.07 -33.68 -24.88
N ALA A 439 -5.47 -34.83 -24.50
CA ALA A 439 -4.81 -34.98 -23.21
C ALA A 439 -3.64 -33.99 -23.04
N SER A 440 -2.82 -33.80 -24.07
CA SER A 440 -1.77 -32.78 -24.12
C SER A 440 -2.34 -31.38 -23.87
N GLY A 441 -3.41 -31.00 -24.57
CA GLY A 441 -4.10 -29.72 -24.38
C GLY A 441 -4.56 -29.49 -22.93
N ARG A 442 -5.21 -30.49 -22.33
CA ARG A 442 -5.66 -30.43 -20.93
C ARG A 442 -4.50 -30.31 -19.94
N LEU A 443 -3.38 -30.99 -20.19
CA LEU A 443 -2.18 -30.88 -19.35
C LEU A 443 -1.54 -29.48 -19.45
N ARG A 444 -1.52 -28.85 -20.63
CA ARG A 444 -1.07 -27.46 -20.78
C ARG A 444 -1.97 -26.48 -20.04
N GLU A 445 -3.29 -26.68 -20.08
CA GLU A 445 -4.22 -25.85 -19.32
C GLU A 445 -4.01 -26.00 -17.80
N LEU A 446 -3.81 -27.23 -17.32
CA LEU A 446 -3.48 -27.50 -15.92
C LEU A 446 -2.14 -26.85 -15.52
N ALA A 447 -1.11 -27.00 -16.35
CA ALA A 447 0.19 -26.37 -16.15
C ALA A 447 0.07 -24.85 -16.02
N LYS A 448 -0.74 -24.22 -16.87
CA LYS A 448 -1.02 -22.77 -16.81
C LYS A 448 -1.76 -22.38 -15.53
N GLY A 449 -2.77 -23.15 -15.13
CA GLY A 449 -3.53 -22.89 -13.89
C GLY A 449 -2.65 -22.98 -12.64
N LEU A 450 -1.76 -23.96 -12.57
CA LEU A 450 -0.81 -24.11 -11.47
C LEU A 450 0.20 -22.95 -11.42
N ARG A 451 0.65 -22.48 -12.58
CA ARG A 451 1.55 -21.32 -12.68
C ARG A 451 0.87 -20.05 -12.17
N GLN A 452 -0.38 -19.80 -12.56
CA GLN A 452 -1.16 -18.66 -12.08
C GLN A 452 -1.38 -18.72 -10.56
N ALA A 453 -1.64 -19.91 -10.02
CA ALA A 453 -1.75 -20.10 -8.57
C ALA A 453 -0.43 -19.79 -7.84
N ALA A 454 0.71 -20.20 -8.40
CA ALA A 454 2.03 -19.87 -7.85
C ALA A 454 2.31 -18.35 -7.89
N GLU A 455 1.95 -17.66 -8.97
CA GLU A 455 2.11 -16.20 -9.09
C GLU A 455 1.24 -15.43 -8.08
N LEU A 456 0.01 -15.88 -7.82
CA LEU A 456 -0.85 -15.31 -6.77
C LEU A 456 -0.26 -15.50 -5.37
N ILE A 457 0.35 -16.66 -5.12
CA ILE A 457 1.07 -16.92 -3.88
C ILE A 457 2.27 -15.97 -3.75
N ASP A 458 3.06 -15.76 -4.81
CA ASP A 458 4.18 -14.81 -4.81
C ASP A 458 3.74 -13.38 -4.47
N SER A 459 2.67 -12.89 -5.11
CA SER A 459 2.12 -11.55 -4.82
C SER A 459 1.70 -11.40 -3.36
N SER A 460 1.07 -12.44 -2.80
CA SER A 460 0.61 -12.46 -1.41
C SER A 460 1.79 -12.55 -0.43
N LEU A 461 2.79 -13.38 -0.73
CA LEU A 461 4.00 -13.55 0.07
C LEU A 461 4.83 -12.26 0.10
N LEU A 462 4.87 -11.51 -1.00
CA LEU A 462 5.55 -10.22 -1.09
C LEU A 462 4.91 -9.18 -0.16
N LYS A 463 3.57 -9.10 -0.11
CA LYS A 463 2.85 -8.22 0.83
C LYS A 463 3.11 -8.59 2.28
N VAL A 464 3.08 -9.89 2.61
CA VAL A 464 3.37 -10.39 3.96
C VAL A 464 4.83 -10.11 4.34
N THR A 465 5.77 -10.29 3.41
CA THR A 465 7.19 -10.00 3.62
C THR A 465 7.45 -8.51 3.84
N GLN A 466 6.81 -7.63 3.05
CA GLN A 466 6.87 -6.19 3.26
C GLN A 466 6.34 -5.77 4.64
N LEU A 467 5.28 -6.42 5.14
CA LEU A 467 4.78 -6.19 6.50
C LEU A 467 5.76 -6.71 7.58
N LEU A 468 6.55 -7.74 7.30
CA LEU A 468 7.48 -8.37 8.24
C LEU A 468 8.85 -7.69 8.32
N ASP A 469 9.38 -7.16 7.22
CA ASP A 469 10.78 -6.72 7.16
C ASP A 469 10.96 -5.24 7.56
N SER A 470 9.96 -4.38 7.37
CA SER A 470 10.05 -2.96 7.75
C SER A 470 8.66 -2.35 7.91
N PRO A 471 8.46 -1.31 8.75
CA PRO A 471 7.27 -0.48 8.62
C PRO A 471 7.28 0.13 7.21
N ALA A 472 6.39 -0.37 6.34
CA ALA A 472 6.16 0.21 5.03
C ALA A 472 5.45 1.56 5.21
N TYR A 473 6.23 2.59 5.55
CA TYR A 473 5.74 3.94 5.65
C TYR A 473 5.25 4.39 4.27
N PRO A 474 3.99 4.86 4.16
CA PRO A 474 3.49 5.45 2.93
C PRO A 474 4.43 6.57 2.45
N GLU A 475 4.57 6.73 1.14
CA GLU A 475 5.46 7.77 0.59
C GLU A 475 5.03 9.19 1.03
N SER A 476 3.71 9.40 1.19
CA SER A 476 3.15 10.62 1.79
C SER A 476 3.65 10.85 3.22
N PHE A 477 3.76 9.80 4.04
CA PHE A 477 4.31 9.90 5.39
C PHE A 477 5.80 10.21 5.37
N LYS A 478 6.59 9.59 4.47
CA LYS A 478 8.02 9.91 4.35
C LYS A 478 8.26 11.38 4.00
N GLN A 479 7.50 11.91 3.03
CA GLN A 479 7.56 13.32 2.63
C GLN A 479 7.16 14.24 3.79
N TYR A 480 6.05 13.94 4.46
CA TYR A 480 5.59 14.65 5.66
C TYR A 480 6.67 14.67 6.76
N ASN A 481 7.20 13.48 7.08
CA ASN A 481 8.23 13.27 8.08
C ASN A 481 9.50 14.07 7.77
N SER A 482 9.95 14.04 6.50
CA SER A 482 11.11 14.79 6.05
C SER A 482 10.93 16.30 6.18
N THR A 483 9.71 16.80 5.95
CA THR A 483 9.37 18.22 6.05
C THR A 483 9.36 18.67 7.52
N ILE A 484 8.73 17.90 8.42
CA ILE A 484 8.68 18.24 9.85
C ILE A 484 10.07 18.18 10.49
N PHE A 485 10.86 17.13 10.22
CA PHE A 485 12.21 17.01 10.80
C PHE A 485 13.25 17.92 10.13
N ALA A 486 12.96 18.51 8.97
CA ALA A 486 13.79 19.56 8.39
C ALA A 486 13.67 20.89 9.15
N GLN A 487 12.68 21.04 10.05
CA GLN A 487 12.49 22.23 10.90
C GLN A 487 13.50 22.29 12.05
N LYS A 488 14.79 22.23 11.74
CA LYS A 488 15.89 22.19 12.73
C LYS A 488 16.62 23.51 12.85
N THR A 489 17.31 23.68 13.97
CA THR A 489 18.25 24.78 14.22
C THR A 489 19.67 24.31 13.89
N LEU A 490 20.41 25.13 13.15
CA LEU A 490 21.77 24.84 12.70
C LEU A 490 22.72 25.96 13.10
N SER A 491 23.93 25.59 13.52
CA SER A 491 25.03 26.54 13.64
C SER A 491 25.53 26.94 12.27
N ARG A 492 25.81 28.23 12.08
CA ARG A 492 26.54 28.78 10.93
C ARG A 492 27.99 29.13 11.28
N THR A 493 28.40 28.97 12.53
CA THR A 493 29.79 29.17 12.94
C THR A 493 30.60 27.90 12.66
N PRO A 494 31.72 27.98 11.93
CA PRO A 494 32.60 26.84 11.71
C PRO A 494 33.10 26.23 13.02
N GLY A 495 33.03 24.91 13.16
CA GLY A 495 33.51 24.19 14.34
C GLY A 495 32.55 24.17 15.55
N LEU A 496 31.40 24.84 15.47
CA LEU A 496 30.33 24.71 16.46
C LEU A 496 29.21 23.85 15.89
N GLU A 497 28.89 22.75 16.56
CA GLU A 497 27.76 21.90 16.23
C GLU A 497 26.57 22.20 17.15
N VAL A 498 25.38 22.24 16.56
CA VAL A 498 24.11 22.40 17.27
C VAL A 498 23.25 21.18 16.97
N ASN A 499 22.82 20.50 18.02
CA ASN A 499 21.89 19.40 17.92
C ASN A 499 20.49 19.90 18.28
N THR A 500 19.53 19.76 17.38
CA THR A 500 18.15 20.20 17.62
C THR A 500 17.27 19.03 18.02
N GLU A 501 16.61 19.16 19.15
CA GLU A 501 15.58 18.25 19.59
C GLU A 501 14.20 18.92 19.43
N LEU A 502 13.40 18.43 18.49
CA LEU A 502 12.03 18.91 18.30
C LEU A 502 11.15 18.35 19.42
N MET A 503 10.72 19.21 20.34
CA MET A 503 9.85 18.88 21.47
C MET A 503 8.42 18.64 21.01
N GLY A 504 7.94 19.43 20.05
CA GLY A 504 6.63 19.25 19.45
C GLY A 504 6.32 20.30 18.39
N ASP A 505 5.42 19.93 17.48
CA ASP A 505 4.78 20.82 16.50
C ASP A 505 3.27 20.61 16.63
N VAL A 506 2.56 21.63 17.10
CA VAL A 506 1.16 21.53 17.52
C VAL A 506 0.36 22.70 16.98
N VAL A 507 -0.82 22.43 16.45
CA VAL A 507 -1.80 23.45 16.09
C VAL A 507 -2.83 23.58 17.19
N TYR A 508 -2.98 24.79 17.72
CA TYR A 508 -4.06 25.19 18.62
C TYR A 508 -5.08 25.98 17.83
N VAL A 509 -6.35 25.58 17.90
CA VAL A 509 -7.43 26.35 17.30
C VAL A 509 -8.03 27.24 18.37
N SER A 510 -7.95 28.54 18.14
CA SER A 510 -8.59 29.57 18.96
C SER A 510 -10.00 29.80 18.45
N LEU A 511 -10.99 29.35 19.23
CA LEU A 511 -12.41 29.51 18.96
C LEU A 511 -12.98 30.63 19.84
N PRO A 512 -13.95 31.41 19.34
CA PRO A 512 -14.54 32.50 20.11
C PRO A 512 -15.50 31.95 21.16
N ILE A 513 -15.56 32.66 22.28
CA ILE A 513 -16.61 32.46 23.28
C ILE A 513 -17.93 32.96 22.68
N VAL A 514 -18.99 32.17 22.85
CA VAL A 514 -20.32 32.49 22.33
C VAL A 514 -21.28 32.78 23.47
N LYS A 515 -21.93 33.95 23.42
CA LYS A 515 -23.02 34.32 24.33
C LYS A 515 -24.35 34.09 23.64
N ILE A 516 -25.25 33.34 24.27
CA ILE A 516 -26.57 33.05 23.73
C ILE A 516 -27.62 33.74 24.59
N LYS A 517 -28.32 34.72 24.04
CA LYS A 517 -29.44 35.39 24.72
C LYS A 517 -30.70 34.54 24.61
N ARG A 518 -31.26 34.18 25.78
CA ARG A 518 -32.41 33.28 25.90
C ARG A 518 -33.65 33.99 26.44
N SER A 519 -33.47 34.96 27.33
CA SER A 519 -34.56 35.75 27.90
C SER A 519 -34.28 37.25 27.80
N GLU A 520 -35.33 38.05 27.92
CA GLU A 520 -35.16 39.47 28.18
C GLU A 520 -34.58 39.65 29.59
N PRO A 521 -33.64 40.58 29.77
CA PRO A 521 -32.98 40.75 31.06
C PRO A 521 -34.04 41.00 32.13
N GLN A 522 -34.00 40.20 33.21
CA GLN A 522 -34.89 40.37 34.35
C GLN A 522 -34.40 41.56 35.20
N ILE A 523 -34.56 42.78 34.66
CA ILE A 523 -34.18 44.03 35.34
C ILE A 523 -35.25 44.45 36.38
N SER A 524 -36.16 43.57 36.76
CA SER A 524 -37.19 43.89 37.77
C SER A 524 -36.68 43.93 39.21
N GLY A 525 -35.37 43.70 39.45
CA GLY A 525 -34.76 43.77 40.78
C GLY A 525 -33.33 44.31 40.84
N VAL A 526 -32.69 44.59 39.70
CA VAL A 526 -31.39 45.28 39.72
C VAL A 526 -31.69 46.77 39.83
N SER A 527 -31.67 47.30 41.04
CA SER A 527 -31.39 48.72 41.17
C SER A 527 -30.00 48.90 40.55
N LEU A 528 -29.96 49.43 39.33
CA LEU A 528 -28.81 50.23 38.93
C LEU A 528 -28.64 51.19 40.11
N GLU A 529 -27.61 50.98 40.92
CA GLU A 529 -27.17 52.03 41.82
C GLU A 529 -27.04 53.23 40.91
N THR A 530 -27.97 54.17 41.05
CA THR A 530 -27.96 55.44 40.33
C THR A 530 -26.53 55.90 40.40
N PRO A 531 -25.85 56.13 39.25
CA PRO A 531 -24.41 56.35 39.22
C PRO A 531 -24.11 57.33 40.32
N ALA A 532 -23.42 56.85 41.38
CA ALA A 532 -23.37 57.50 42.67
C ALA A 532 -23.24 58.99 42.39
N ARG A 533 -24.37 59.70 42.62
CA ARG A 533 -24.56 61.09 42.24
C ARG A 533 -23.25 61.74 42.64
N LYS A 534 -22.41 62.16 41.68
CA LYS A 534 -21.08 62.68 41.98
C LYS A 534 -21.31 63.64 43.13
N ILE A 535 -20.98 63.21 44.34
CA ILE A 535 -20.93 64.11 45.46
C ILE A 535 -19.74 64.90 44.99
N HIS A 536 -20.02 66.08 44.41
CA HIS A 536 -19.05 67.13 44.35
C HIS A 536 -18.63 67.26 45.78
N ALA A 537 -17.53 66.58 46.09
CA ALA A 537 -16.91 66.61 47.37
C ALA A 537 -16.67 68.09 47.54
N TYR A 538 -17.47 68.75 48.39
CA TYR A 538 -17.24 70.12 48.82
C TYR A 538 -15.95 70.20 49.67
N TRP A 539 -15.14 69.14 49.67
CA TRP A 539 -13.85 69.00 50.33
C TRP A 539 -12.83 70.06 49.90
N PRO A 540 -12.70 70.46 48.62
CA PRO A 540 -11.82 71.57 48.23
C PRO A 540 -12.33 72.91 48.77
N LEU A 541 -13.66 73.12 48.81
CA LEU A 541 -14.28 74.33 49.32
C LEU A 541 -14.20 74.39 50.85
N ALA A 542 -14.47 73.29 51.55
CA ALA A 542 -14.32 73.15 52.99
C ALA A 542 -12.86 73.28 53.42
N LEU A 543 -11.91 72.68 52.69
CA LEU A 543 -10.47 72.91 52.89
C LEU A 543 -10.08 74.36 52.63
N SER A 544 -10.65 75.03 51.62
CA SER A 544 -10.35 76.44 51.35
C SER A 544 -10.90 77.37 52.44
N VAL A 545 -12.06 77.06 53.02
CA VAL A 545 -12.64 77.81 54.14
C VAL A 545 -11.87 77.53 55.44
N ILE A 546 -11.45 76.29 55.67
CA ILE A 546 -10.60 75.94 56.82
C ILE A 546 -9.21 76.56 56.65
N ALA A 547 -8.61 76.53 55.46
CA ALA A 547 -7.31 77.15 55.19
C ALA A 547 -7.39 78.68 55.28
N ALA A 548 -8.47 79.31 54.81
CA ALA A 548 -8.71 80.74 55.01
C ALA A 548 -8.94 81.08 56.49
N GLY A 549 -9.67 80.25 57.23
CA GLY A 549 -9.87 80.39 58.68
C GLY A 549 -8.57 80.25 59.46
N VAL A 550 -7.73 79.26 59.11
CA VAL A 550 -6.41 79.04 59.71
C VAL A 550 -5.45 80.17 59.32
N TYR A 551 -5.49 80.66 58.08
CA TYR A 551 -4.68 81.79 57.64
C TYR A 551 -5.06 83.08 58.38
N ILE A 552 -6.36 83.37 58.52
CA ILE A 552 -6.85 84.54 59.28
C ILE A 552 -6.50 84.41 60.77
N VAL A 553 -6.62 83.21 61.36
CA VAL A 553 -6.26 82.97 62.78
C VAL A 553 -4.74 83.04 63.00
N MET A 554 -3.91 82.53 62.07
CA MET A 554 -2.46 82.63 62.15
C MET A 554 -1.96 84.06 61.89
N PHE A 555 -2.61 84.81 60.99
CA PHE A 555 -2.24 86.21 60.74
C PHE A 555 -2.68 87.14 61.88
N ARG A 556 -3.80 86.84 62.56
CA ARG A 556 -4.20 87.55 63.79
C ARG A 556 -3.39 87.19 65.03
N ARG A 557 -2.70 86.04 65.06
CA ARG A 557 -1.82 85.63 66.17
C ARG A 557 -0.35 85.98 65.99
N ARG A 558 0.05 86.53 64.84
CA ARG A 558 1.44 86.93 64.56
C ARG A 558 1.83 88.32 65.07
N SER A 559 1.00 88.91 65.94
CA SER A 559 1.37 90.04 66.79
C SER A 559 1.24 89.65 68.26
N TRP A 560 1.98 88.64 68.72
CA TRP A 560 2.50 88.56 70.08
C TRP A 560 3.40 87.32 70.26
N THR A 561 4.52 87.57 70.92
CA THR A 561 5.42 86.63 71.62
C THR A 561 6.15 85.57 70.79
N SER A 562 7.41 85.91 70.53
CA SER A 562 8.56 85.03 70.40
C SER A 562 8.72 84.17 71.67
N GLU A 563 8.72 82.85 71.55
CA GLU A 563 9.44 82.00 72.50
C GLU A 563 9.90 80.69 71.85
N LYS A 564 11.19 80.39 72.04
CA LYS A 564 11.90 79.23 71.51
C LYS A 564 11.42 77.96 72.21
N THR A 565 10.74 77.07 71.49
CA THR A 565 10.56 75.67 71.94
C THR A 565 11.66 74.78 71.41
N SER A 566 12.35 74.16 72.36
CA SER A 566 13.49 73.25 72.26
C SER A 566 13.22 72.03 71.37
N THR A 567 14.22 71.68 70.56
CA THR A 567 14.30 70.53 69.65
C THR A 567 14.13 69.16 70.35
N ALA A 568 14.15 69.11 71.68
CA ALA A 568 13.96 67.88 72.46
C ALA A 568 12.49 67.39 72.47
N ASP A 569 11.51 68.29 72.41
CA ASP A 569 10.09 67.92 72.50
C ASP A 569 9.56 67.35 71.16
N LEU A 570 10.18 67.76 70.05
CA LEU A 570 9.88 67.25 68.71
C LEU A 570 10.41 65.83 68.50
N ALA A 571 11.59 65.51 69.07
CA ALA A 571 12.17 64.17 69.03
C ALA A 571 11.32 63.15 69.82
N ASN A 572 10.76 63.57 70.96
CA ASN A 572 9.91 62.70 71.78
C ASN A 572 8.58 62.38 71.08
N ARG A 573 7.99 63.36 70.37
CA ARG A 573 6.77 63.16 69.56
C ARG A 573 7.00 62.23 68.36
N ILE A 574 8.17 62.30 67.72
CA ILE A 574 8.55 61.37 66.64
C ILE A 574 8.73 59.94 67.17
N GLY A 575 9.31 59.78 68.37
CA GLY A 575 9.44 58.48 69.04
C GLY A 575 8.08 57.81 69.30
N ILE A 576 7.10 58.57 69.80
CA ILE A 576 5.75 58.07 70.08
C ILE A 576 5.01 57.67 68.78
N LEU A 577 5.21 58.40 67.68
CA LEU A 577 4.65 58.08 66.37
C LEU A 577 5.25 56.81 65.77
N LYS A 578 6.57 56.59 65.94
CA LYS A 578 7.25 55.39 65.46
C LYS A 578 6.78 54.12 66.20
N ALA A 579 6.56 54.22 67.51
CA ALA A 579 6.00 53.14 68.32
C ALA A 579 4.55 52.78 67.93
N LYS A 580 3.72 53.79 67.60
CA LYS A 580 2.35 53.55 67.12
C LYS A 580 2.32 52.89 65.73
N LEU A 581 3.21 53.27 64.81
CA LEU A 581 3.29 52.65 63.49
C LEU A 581 3.70 51.16 63.58
N GLN A 582 4.67 50.82 64.44
CA GLN A 582 5.06 49.42 64.65
C GLN A 582 3.92 48.57 65.26
N SER A 583 3.07 49.17 66.11
CA SER A 583 1.90 48.46 66.67
C SER A 583 0.79 48.18 65.65
N ILE A 584 0.76 48.90 64.52
CA ILE A 584 -0.21 48.69 63.44
C ILE A 584 0.31 47.62 62.46
N GLU A 585 1.61 47.57 62.22
CA GLU A 585 2.26 46.59 61.33
C GLU A 585 2.21 45.15 61.88
N VAL A 586 2.25 44.98 63.21
CA VAL A 586 2.07 43.67 63.87
C VAL A 586 0.61 43.18 63.84
N ARG A 587 -0.37 44.06 63.57
CA ARG A 587 -1.79 43.71 63.46
C ARG A 587 -2.26 43.35 62.05
N SER A 588 -1.44 43.53 61.01
CA SER A 588 -1.80 43.19 59.62
C SER A 588 -1.29 41.83 59.13
N HIS A 589 -0.57 41.07 59.97
CA HIS A 589 -0.04 39.73 59.65
C HIS A 589 -0.38 38.67 60.72
N GLY A 590 -1.56 38.80 61.34
CA GLY A 590 -2.18 37.77 62.18
C GLY A 590 -3.52 37.34 61.60
#